data_AF-A0A645C822-F1
#
_entry.id   AF-A0A645C822-F1
#
_cell.length_a   1.000
_cell.length_b   1.000
_cell.length_c   1.000
_cell.angle_alpha   90.00
_cell.angle_beta   90.00
_cell.angle_gamma   90.00
#
_symmetry.space_group_name_H-M   'P 1'
#
loop_
_entity.id
_entity.type
_entity.pdbx_description
1 polymer ?
#
loop_
_entity_poly.entity_id
_entity_poly.type
_entity_poly.pdbx_seq_one_letter_code
_entity_poly.pdbx_strand_id
1 'polypeptide(L)'
;MISRAFIEELTAGGSLRLPWHRADKQVPYVDDAGNPVSPETPNAVKLESFIFDAMPLAKRTMVLEGERESVFAPTKNPTGVDSVESCREMLIERDAKRLEKAGVGIPRSADGKVDAKIEISPLAVLDDEDAAAFVKSRGITEIVRGAELTLE
;
A
#
# COMPACT_ATOMS: atom_id res chain seq x y z
N MET A 1 9.25 -2.13 11.75
CA MET A 1 10.04 -0.99 12.25
C MET A 1 11.52 -1.38 12.26
N ILE A 2 12.43 -0.48 11.89
CA ILE A 2 13.89 -0.76 11.85
C ILE A 2 14.58 0.23 12.81
N SER A 3 15.47 -0.26 13.68
CA SER A 3 16.15 0.60 14.65
C SER A 3 17.21 1.48 13.97
N ARG A 4 17.36 2.74 14.43
CA ARG A 4 18.39 3.68 13.93
C ARG A 4 19.80 3.08 14.01
N ALA A 5 20.15 2.50 15.17
CA ALA A 5 21.46 1.90 15.40
C ALA A 5 21.77 0.77 14.41
N PHE A 6 20.77 -0.05 14.05
CA PHE A 6 20.96 -1.08 13.02
C PHE A 6 21.19 -0.49 11.63
N ILE A 7 20.51 0.61 11.26
CA ILE A 7 20.78 1.31 9.99
C ILE A 7 22.20 1.92 9.99
N GLU A 8 22.63 2.54 11.09
CA GLU A 8 23.99 3.08 11.25
C GLU A 8 25.05 1.97 11.08
N GLU A 9 24.82 0.79 11.67
CA GLU A 9 25.68 -0.39 11.50
C GLU A 9 25.68 -0.91 10.06
N LEU A 10 24.49 -1.05 9.46
CA LEU A 10 24.29 -1.58 8.11
C LEU A 10 24.92 -0.68 7.01
N THR A 11 25.02 0.62 7.29
CA THR A 11 25.56 1.64 6.37
C THR A 11 26.94 2.15 6.79
N ALA A 12 27.55 1.55 7.81
CA ALA A 12 28.85 1.96 8.33
C ALA A 12 29.91 2.01 7.21
N GLY A 13 30.68 3.10 7.18
CA GLY A 13 31.66 3.33 6.10
C GLY A 13 31.05 3.83 4.79
N GLY A 14 29.81 4.33 4.80
CA GLY A 14 29.20 5.02 3.66
C GLY A 14 28.73 4.11 2.53
N SER A 15 28.58 2.81 2.80
CA SER A 15 28.14 1.81 1.81
C SER A 15 27.11 0.87 2.42
N LEU A 16 26.09 0.52 1.62
CA LEU A 16 25.09 -0.47 2.00
C LEU A 16 25.55 -1.86 1.53
N ARG A 17 25.93 -2.72 2.48
CA ARG A 17 26.49 -4.06 2.17
C ARG A 17 25.39 -5.13 2.05
N LEU A 18 24.47 -4.92 1.13
CA LEU A 18 23.46 -5.92 0.75
C LEU A 18 23.89 -6.65 -0.52
N PRO A 19 23.49 -7.92 -0.71
CA PRO A 19 23.82 -8.66 -1.92
C PRO A 19 23.17 -8.03 -3.16
N TRP A 20 23.85 -8.16 -4.29
CA TRP A 20 23.29 -7.80 -5.59
C TRP A 20 22.50 -8.97 -6.18
N HIS A 21 21.25 -8.69 -6.55
CA HIS A 21 20.41 -9.58 -7.33
C HIS A 21 20.46 -9.19 -8.80
N ARG A 22 20.62 -10.18 -9.67
CA ARG A 22 20.67 -10.01 -11.12
C ARG A 22 19.27 -10.10 -11.71
N ALA A 23 18.92 -9.13 -12.55
CA ALA A 23 17.76 -9.19 -13.42
C ALA A 23 18.16 -8.89 -14.87
N ASP A 24 18.01 -9.87 -15.77
CA ASP A 24 18.22 -9.65 -17.20
C ASP A 24 17.05 -8.85 -17.78
N LYS A 25 17.35 -7.75 -18.48
CA LYS A 25 16.36 -6.79 -18.99
C LYS A 25 16.59 -6.49 -20.47
N GLN A 26 15.49 -6.27 -21.18
CA GLN A 26 15.46 -5.59 -22.47
C GLN A 26 15.52 -4.09 -22.18
N VAL A 27 16.67 -3.47 -22.41
CA VAL A 27 16.91 -2.05 -22.16
C VAL A 27 17.11 -1.36 -23.51
N PRO A 28 16.20 -0.46 -23.91
CA PRO A 28 16.39 0.35 -25.10
C PRO A 28 17.73 1.09 -25.07
N TYR A 29 18.43 1.11 -26.19
CA TYR A 29 19.76 1.72 -26.30
C TYR A 29 19.91 2.44 -27.65
N VAL A 30 21.01 3.17 -27.82
CA VAL A 30 21.38 3.81 -29.08
C VAL A 30 22.54 3.02 -29.69
N ASP A 31 22.40 2.60 -30.95
CA ASP A 31 23.45 1.87 -31.66
C ASP A 31 24.61 2.78 -32.10
N ASP A 32 25.66 2.18 -32.67
CA ASP A 32 26.86 2.91 -33.12
C ASP A 32 26.56 3.92 -34.25
N ALA A 33 25.45 3.76 -34.97
CA ALA A 33 24.99 4.68 -36.01
C ALA A 33 24.10 5.80 -35.46
N GLY A 34 23.83 5.82 -34.15
CA GLY A 34 23.00 6.83 -33.49
C GLY A 34 21.50 6.53 -33.55
N ASN A 35 21.07 5.33 -33.95
CA ASN A 35 19.66 4.98 -34.03
C ASN A 35 19.14 4.40 -32.70
N PRO A 36 17.91 4.73 -32.29
CA PRO A 36 17.28 4.09 -31.14
C PRO A 36 16.88 2.65 -31.47
N VAL A 37 17.24 1.72 -30.60
CA VAL A 37 16.96 0.29 -30.74
C VAL A 37 16.15 -0.21 -29.54
N SER A 38 15.06 -0.91 -29.82
CA SER A 38 14.30 -1.68 -28.84
C SER A 38 14.66 -3.16 -29.00
N PRO A 39 15.40 -3.77 -28.06
CA PRO A 39 15.93 -5.11 -28.23
C PRO A 39 14.86 -6.20 -28.06
N GLU A 40 14.95 -7.26 -28.88
CA GLU A 40 14.03 -8.41 -28.81
C GLU A 40 14.43 -9.42 -27.73
N THR A 41 15.69 -9.41 -27.29
CA THR A 41 16.22 -10.28 -26.22
C THR A 41 16.91 -9.45 -25.14
N PRO A 42 17.01 -9.95 -23.90
CA PRO A 42 17.72 -9.23 -22.84
C PRO A 42 19.16 -8.88 -23.24
N ASN A 43 19.49 -7.60 -23.19
CA ASN A 43 20.79 -7.04 -23.58
C ASN A 43 21.53 -6.38 -22.40
N ALA A 44 20.90 -6.30 -21.23
CA ALA A 44 21.51 -5.69 -20.05
C ALA A 44 21.19 -6.47 -18.78
N VAL A 45 22.10 -6.36 -17.80
CA VAL A 45 21.90 -6.81 -16.43
C VAL A 45 21.57 -5.61 -15.56
N LYS A 46 20.39 -5.61 -14.94
CA LYS A 46 20.06 -4.70 -13.84
C LYS A 46 20.44 -5.37 -12.52
N LEU A 47 21.23 -4.66 -11.71
CA LEU A 47 21.56 -5.08 -10.35
C LEU A 47 20.64 -4.36 -9.37
N GLU A 48 19.99 -5.11 -8.50
CA GLU A 48 19.10 -4.59 -7.46
C GLU A 48 19.48 -5.19 -6.11
N SER A 49 19.35 -4.42 -5.02
CA SER A 49 19.46 -4.93 -3.65
C SER A 49 18.06 -4.98 -3.04
N PHE A 50 17.74 -6.02 -2.26
CA PHE A 50 16.45 -6.11 -1.61
C PHE A 50 16.54 -5.71 -0.13
N ILE A 51 15.64 -4.82 0.31
CA ILE A 51 15.65 -4.31 1.69
C ILE A 51 15.53 -5.41 2.74
N PHE A 52 14.86 -6.52 2.42
CA PHE A 52 14.68 -7.66 3.30
C PHE A 52 15.92 -8.56 3.43
N ASP A 53 16.93 -8.40 2.57
CA ASP A 53 18.24 -9.05 2.77
C ASP A 53 18.95 -8.55 4.04
N ALA A 54 18.49 -7.43 4.62
CA ALA A 54 18.96 -6.94 5.90
C ALA A 54 18.42 -7.76 7.10
N MET A 55 17.31 -8.49 6.95
CA MET A 55 16.68 -9.24 8.05
C MET A 55 17.63 -10.25 8.74
N PRO A 56 18.41 -11.09 8.03
CA PRO A 56 19.35 -12.00 8.67
C PRO A 56 20.54 -11.28 9.33
N LEU A 57 20.79 -10.02 9.03
CA LEU A 57 21.86 -9.22 9.63
C LEU A 57 21.42 -8.58 10.96
N ALA A 58 20.11 -8.52 11.24
CA ALA A 58 19.58 -7.94 12.46
C ALA A 58 19.80 -8.88 13.66
N LYS A 59 20.22 -8.32 14.80
CA LYS A 59 20.37 -9.09 16.06
C LYS A 59 19.05 -9.71 16.54
N ARG A 60 17.92 -9.06 16.22
CA ARG A 60 16.57 -9.50 16.56
C ARG A 60 15.63 -9.13 15.43
N THR A 61 14.87 -10.11 14.96
CA THR A 61 13.85 -9.94 13.93
C THR A 61 12.50 -10.32 14.52
N MET A 62 11.48 -9.51 14.26
CA MET A 62 10.10 -9.75 14.68
C MET A 62 9.19 -9.72 13.46
N VAL A 63 8.24 -10.63 13.41
CA VAL A 63 7.19 -10.68 12.39
C VAL A 63 5.86 -10.38 13.08
N LEU A 64 5.12 -9.41 12.54
CA LEU A 64 3.77 -9.09 12.97
C LEU A 64 2.84 -9.41 11.81
N GLU A 65 1.93 -10.35 12.03
CA GLU A 65 0.87 -10.67 11.08
C GLU A 65 -0.25 -9.62 11.18
N GLY A 66 -0.84 -9.28 10.04
CA GLY A 66 -1.98 -8.37 9.97
C GLY A 66 -2.97 -8.84 8.91
N GLU A 67 -4.25 -8.53 9.15
CA GLU A 67 -5.33 -8.80 8.20
C GLU A 67 -5.13 -7.96 6.93
N ARG A 68 -5.06 -8.62 5.76
CA ARG A 68 -4.75 -7.95 4.49
C ARG A 68 -5.65 -6.75 4.23
N GLU A 69 -6.95 -6.92 4.39
CA GLU A 69 -7.97 -5.87 4.17
C GLU A 69 -7.80 -4.64 5.07
N SER A 70 -7.14 -4.78 6.22
CA SER A 70 -6.90 -3.70 7.16
C SER A 70 -5.61 -2.92 6.88
N VAL A 71 -4.59 -3.57 6.29
CA VAL A 71 -3.23 -2.99 6.20
C VAL A 71 -2.57 -3.04 4.82
N PHE A 72 -3.19 -3.63 3.80
CA PHE A 72 -2.52 -3.87 2.52
C PHE A 72 -3.44 -3.84 1.29
N ALA A 73 -3.35 -2.75 0.52
CA ALA A 73 -4.03 -2.57 -0.77
C ALA A 73 -3.04 -1.99 -1.82
N PRO A 74 -2.21 -2.82 -2.46
CA PRO A 74 -1.16 -2.34 -3.36
C PRO A 74 -1.71 -2.00 -4.76
N THR A 75 -0.96 -1.19 -5.52
CA THR A 75 -1.24 -0.88 -6.93
C THR A 75 -0.03 -1.25 -7.78
N LYS A 76 -0.16 -2.34 -8.53
CA LYS A 76 0.88 -2.99 -9.33
C LYS A 76 0.44 -3.24 -10.77
N ASN A 77 -0.86 -3.44 -11.00
CA ASN A 77 -1.42 -3.82 -12.29
C ASN A 77 -2.28 -2.67 -12.88
N PRO A 78 -2.40 -2.57 -14.22
CA PRO A 78 -3.27 -1.57 -14.85
C PRO A 78 -4.74 -1.70 -14.46
N THR A 79 -5.25 -2.94 -14.32
CA THR A 79 -6.64 -3.24 -13.97
C THR A 79 -6.72 -4.54 -13.16
N GLY A 80 -7.85 -4.78 -12.49
CA GLY A 80 -8.13 -6.03 -11.78
C GLY A 80 -7.50 -6.09 -10.39
N VAL A 81 -6.89 -7.23 -10.04
CA VAL A 81 -6.27 -7.43 -8.72
C VAL A 81 -5.03 -6.54 -8.59
N ASP A 82 -4.83 -5.93 -7.42
CA ASP A 82 -3.72 -5.01 -7.14
C ASP A 82 -3.66 -3.87 -8.18
N SER A 83 -4.80 -3.33 -8.60
CA SER A 83 -4.92 -2.12 -9.44
C SER A 83 -5.50 -0.94 -8.67
N VAL A 84 -5.62 0.22 -9.33
CA VAL A 84 -6.25 1.43 -8.74
C VAL A 84 -7.70 1.15 -8.35
N GLU A 85 -8.44 0.39 -9.18
CA GLU A 85 -9.82 0.01 -8.92
C GLU A 85 -9.93 -0.83 -7.65
N SER A 86 -9.15 -1.91 -7.56
CA SER A 86 -9.17 -2.79 -6.38
C SER A 86 -8.71 -2.07 -5.10
N CYS A 87 -7.71 -1.19 -5.21
CA CYS A 87 -7.22 -0.41 -4.08
C CYS A 87 -8.30 0.54 -3.54
N ARG A 88 -9.02 1.22 -4.44
CA ARG A 88 -10.13 2.10 -4.06
C ARG A 88 -11.27 1.33 -3.40
N GLU A 89 -11.66 0.17 -3.94
CA GLU A 89 -12.68 -0.69 -3.31
C GLU A 89 -12.27 -1.11 -1.89
N MET A 90 -11.01 -1.51 -1.69
CA MET A 90 -10.50 -1.90 -0.38
C MET A 90 -10.48 -0.74 0.62
N LEU A 91 -10.12 0.47 0.18
CA LEU A 91 -10.12 1.66 1.05
C LEU A 91 -11.54 2.07 1.47
N ILE A 92 -12.50 2.04 0.53
CA ILE A 92 -13.92 2.29 0.83
C ILE A 92 -14.43 1.27 1.86
N GLU A 93 -14.12 -0.01 1.65
CA GLU A 93 -14.51 -1.08 2.56
C GLU A 93 -13.88 -0.92 3.96
N ARG A 94 -12.59 -0.51 4.04
CA ARG A 94 -11.91 -0.21 5.29
C ARG A 94 -12.62 0.91 6.06
N ASP A 95 -12.96 2.00 5.38
CA ASP A 95 -13.58 3.17 6.00
C ASP A 95 -15.03 2.89 6.41
N ALA A 96 -15.77 2.17 5.57
CA ALA A 96 -17.08 1.63 5.93
C ALA A 96 -17.01 0.78 7.20
N LYS A 97 -16.09 -0.19 7.28
CA LYS A 97 -15.91 -1.05 8.47
C LYS A 97 -15.62 -0.23 9.74
N ARG A 98 -14.86 0.85 9.64
CA ARG A 98 -14.60 1.77 10.78
C ARG A 98 -15.88 2.45 11.25
N LEU A 99 -16.69 2.95 10.32
CA LEU A 99 -17.98 3.56 10.64
C LEU A 99 -18.99 2.54 11.21
N GLU A 100 -19.04 1.33 10.66
CA GLU A 100 -19.87 0.24 11.18
C GLU A 100 -19.50 -0.11 12.63
N LYS A 101 -18.20 -0.23 12.93
CA LYS A 101 -17.71 -0.44 14.30
C LYS A 101 -18.09 0.70 15.25
N ALA A 102 -18.17 1.93 14.73
CA ALA A 102 -18.66 3.10 15.46
C ALA A 102 -20.20 3.18 15.56
N GLY A 103 -20.93 2.21 15.02
CA GLY A 103 -22.39 2.11 15.10
C GLY A 103 -23.16 2.80 13.97
N VAL A 104 -22.49 3.21 12.89
CA VAL A 104 -23.13 3.81 11.73
C VAL A 104 -23.71 2.72 10.82
N GLY A 105 -24.95 2.88 10.38
CA GLY A 105 -25.55 2.03 9.35
C GLY A 105 -24.92 2.28 7.98
N ILE A 106 -24.27 1.27 7.39
CA ILE A 106 -23.67 1.35 6.06
C ILE A 106 -24.53 0.57 5.04
N PRO A 107 -24.86 1.18 3.88
CA PRO A 107 -25.62 0.51 2.85
C PRO A 107 -24.72 -0.50 2.14
N ARG A 108 -25.22 -1.72 1.97
CA ARG A 108 -24.54 -2.78 1.22
C ARG A 108 -25.43 -3.28 0.09
N SER A 109 -24.80 -3.69 -1.00
CA SER A 109 -25.44 -4.34 -2.15
C SER A 109 -25.78 -5.81 -1.84
N ALA A 110 -26.48 -6.49 -2.75
CA ALA A 110 -26.89 -7.89 -2.56
C ALA A 110 -25.71 -8.87 -2.44
N ASP A 111 -24.56 -8.53 -3.03
CA ASP A 111 -23.29 -9.25 -2.93
C ASP A 111 -22.43 -8.82 -1.73
N GLY A 112 -22.95 -7.96 -0.85
CA GLY A 112 -22.33 -7.58 0.42
C GLY A 112 -21.30 -6.46 0.32
N LYS A 113 -21.05 -5.89 -0.87
CA LYS A 113 -20.16 -4.74 -1.04
C LYS A 113 -20.80 -3.46 -0.53
N VAL A 114 -19.99 -2.51 -0.08
CA VAL A 114 -20.46 -1.16 0.26
C VAL A 114 -21.10 -0.50 -0.96
N ASP A 115 -22.32 -0.01 -0.80
CA ASP A 115 -23.12 0.66 -1.83
C ASP A 115 -23.10 2.17 -1.58
N ALA A 116 -21.89 2.72 -1.51
CA ALA A 116 -21.54 4.12 -1.34
C ALA A 116 -20.05 4.32 -1.64
N LYS A 117 -19.62 5.56 -1.89
CA LYS A 117 -18.21 5.95 -1.86
C LYS A 117 -17.95 6.70 -0.56
N ILE A 118 -17.16 6.09 0.31
CA ILE A 118 -16.83 6.62 1.63
C ILE A 118 -15.32 6.78 1.69
N GLU A 119 -14.88 7.97 2.02
CA GLU A 119 -13.48 8.28 2.30
C GLU A 119 -13.40 9.05 3.61
N ILE A 120 -12.55 8.60 4.52
CA ILE A 120 -12.30 9.30 5.78
C ILE A 120 -10.89 9.87 5.76
N SER A 121 -10.79 11.18 5.98
CA SER A 121 -9.51 11.87 6.05
C SER A 121 -8.66 11.31 7.19
N PRO A 122 -7.39 10.91 6.93
CA PRO A 122 -6.46 10.50 7.99
C PRO A 122 -6.14 11.62 9.00
N LEU A 123 -6.46 12.88 8.67
CA LEU A 123 -6.36 14.00 9.63
C LEU A 123 -7.45 13.92 10.71
N ALA A 124 -8.62 13.39 10.36
CA ALA A 124 -9.77 13.30 11.24
C ALA A 124 -9.83 11.97 12.00
N VAL A 125 -9.44 10.88 11.33
CA VAL A 125 -9.55 9.52 11.86
C VAL A 125 -8.30 8.71 11.53
N LEU A 126 -7.49 8.41 12.54
CA LEU A 126 -6.35 7.51 12.40
C LEU A 126 -6.75 6.04 12.59
N ASP A 127 -7.56 5.78 13.62
CA ASP A 127 -7.94 4.44 14.08
C ASP A 127 -9.42 4.31 14.45
N ASP A 128 -9.82 3.16 15.02
CA ASP A 128 -11.20 2.87 15.38
C ASP A 128 -11.70 3.76 16.54
N GLU A 129 -10.81 4.23 17.44
CA GLU A 129 -11.19 5.10 18.56
C GLU A 129 -11.50 6.51 18.04
N ASP A 130 -10.66 7.03 17.14
CA ASP A 130 -10.92 8.30 16.46
C ASP A 130 -12.22 8.24 15.65
N ALA A 131 -12.48 7.11 14.98
CA ALA A 131 -13.71 6.92 14.19
C ALA A 131 -14.96 7.05 15.08
N ALA A 132 -14.95 6.41 16.26
CA ALA A 132 -16.05 6.50 17.22
C ALA A 132 -16.24 7.93 17.75
N ALA A 133 -15.14 8.64 18.05
CA ALA A 133 -15.19 10.03 18.48
C ALA A 133 -15.71 10.97 17.38
N PHE A 134 -15.26 10.76 16.14
CA PHE A 134 -15.67 11.52 14.97
C PHE A 134 -17.18 11.37 14.71
N VAL A 135 -17.66 10.13 14.64
CA VAL A 135 -19.08 9.80 14.44
C VAL A 135 -19.95 10.45 15.52
N LYS A 136 -19.55 10.33 16.79
CA LYS A 136 -20.28 10.92 17.92
C LYS A 136 -20.34 12.45 17.85
N SER A 137 -19.24 13.12 17.50
CA SER A 137 -19.18 14.58 17.46
C SER A 137 -20.01 15.17 16.31
N ARG A 138 -20.12 14.43 15.19
CA ARG A 138 -20.88 14.82 13.99
C ARG A 138 -22.32 14.31 14.00
N GLY A 139 -22.69 13.42 14.92
CA GLY A 139 -24.02 12.82 14.99
C GLY A 139 -24.35 11.95 13.78
N ILE A 140 -23.35 11.29 13.19
CA ILE A 140 -23.54 10.42 12.03
C ILE A 140 -24.17 9.11 12.50
N THR A 141 -25.31 8.73 11.95
CA THR A 141 -26.01 7.49 12.32
C THR A 141 -26.16 6.52 11.16
N GLU A 142 -26.23 7.02 9.93
CA GLU A 142 -26.39 6.20 8.72
C GLU A 142 -25.74 6.89 7.51
N ILE A 143 -25.29 6.07 6.56
CA ILE A 143 -24.88 6.51 5.22
C ILE A 143 -25.95 6.07 4.22
N VAL A 144 -26.31 6.95 3.29
CA VAL A 144 -27.36 6.67 2.30
C VAL A 144 -26.78 5.89 1.12
N ARG A 145 -27.56 4.96 0.57
CA ARG A 145 -27.20 4.23 -0.65
C ARG A 145 -26.80 5.18 -1.78
N GLY A 146 -25.69 4.87 -2.46
CA GLY A 146 -25.14 5.65 -3.57
C GLY A 146 -24.52 6.99 -3.16
N ALA A 147 -24.39 7.28 -1.87
CA ALA A 147 -23.74 8.51 -1.41
C ALA A 147 -22.26 8.54 -1.81
N GLU A 148 -21.75 9.74 -2.09
CA GLU A 148 -20.32 9.99 -2.28
C GLU A 148 -19.87 11.01 -1.24
N LEU A 149 -19.08 10.57 -0.27
CA LEU A 149 -18.76 11.33 0.93
C LEU A 149 -17.26 11.29 1.19
N THR A 150 -16.70 12.47 1.42
CA THR A 150 -15.39 12.66 2.05
C THR A 150 -15.61 13.25 3.43
N LEU A 151 -15.19 12.53 4.46
CA LEU A 151 -15.34 12.91 5.87
C LEU A 151 -14.03 13.54 6.34
N GLU A 152 -14.03 14.87 6.43
CA GLU A 152 -12.91 15.71 6.91
C GLU A 152 -13.11 16.22 8.35
#